data_AF-A0A849XWN8-F1
#
_entry.id   AF-A0A849XWN8-F1
#
_cell.length_a   1.000
_cell.length_b   1.000
_cell.length_c   1.000
_cell.angle_alpha   90.00
_cell.angle_beta   90.00
_cell.angle_gamma   90.00
#
_symmetry.space_group_name_H-M   'P 1'
#
loop_
_entity.id
_entity.type
_entity.pdbx_description
1 polymer ?
#
loop_
_entity_poly.entity_id
_entity_poly.type
_entity_poly.pdbx_seq_one_letter_code
_entity_poly.pdbx_strand_id
1 'polypeptide(L)'
;MGKRKTIVCLETGKQFNSVENAANAIGVSSGFISRQIKAGKPIKGFHYYYAGEMLPDEYRQKIRNQKKKPNYKSRPVICLETGERFESISLVSRMLGISKSNVFHAMKNGSAVHGIHFYYGDEPKPVDSFFKPKRRRKVRCTETGVVYESIKDAAERTKISPNGIGSAASGMAGGYHWEYADD
;
A
#
# COMPACT_ATOMS: atom_id res chain seq x y z
N MET A 1 29.60 -13.88 25.60
CA MET A 1 29.81 -12.94 24.47
C MET A 1 29.64 -13.69 23.16
N GLY A 2 28.64 -13.34 22.33
CA GLY A 2 28.42 -14.03 21.06
C GLY A 2 29.57 -13.78 20.07
N LYS A 3 30.04 -14.82 19.39
CA LYS A 3 31.12 -14.73 18.39
C LYS A 3 30.75 -13.68 17.32
N ARG A 4 31.61 -12.67 17.12
CA ARG A 4 31.47 -11.71 16.02
C ARG A 4 31.66 -12.47 14.71
N LYS A 5 30.64 -12.47 13.85
CA LYS A 5 30.68 -13.16 12.56
C LYS A 5 31.14 -12.19 11.48
N THR A 6 32.19 -12.58 10.77
CA THR A 6 32.67 -11.84 9.59
C THR A 6 31.64 -11.95 8.46
N ILE A 7 31.33 -10.83 7.81
CA ILE A 7 30.44 -10.76 6.66
C ILE A 7 31.27 -10.47 5.41
N VAL A 8 30.98 -11.16 4.32
CA VAL A 8 31.64 -10.94 3.03
C VAL A 8 30.61 -10.57 1.98
N CYS A 9 30.91 -9.53 1.21
CA CYS A 9 30.17 -9.19 0.00
C CYS A 9 30.53 -10.18 -1.11
N LEU A 10 29.54 -10.84 -1.68
CA LEU A 10 29.73 -11.89 -2.68
C LEU A 10 30.28 -11.35 -4.01
N GLU A 11 29.82 -10.16 -4.42
CA GLU A 11 30.20 -9.57 -5.70
C GLU A 11 31.55 -8.84 -5.63
N THR A 12 31.87 -8.21 -4.50
CA THR A 12 33.08 -7.38 -4.38
C THR A 12 34.19 -8.01 -3.54
N GLY A 13 33.90 -9.11 -2.83
CA GLY A 13 34.84 -9.75 -1.89
C GLY A 13 35.12 -8.94 -0.62
N LYS A 14 34.52 -7.74 -0.47
CA LYS A 14 34.76 -6.86 0.69
C LYS A 14 34.30 -7.55 1.98
N GLN A 15 35.20 -7.59 2.97
CA GLN A 15 34.95 -8.21 4.26
C GLN A 15 34.67 -7.17 5.34
N PHE A 16 33.79 -7.54 6.27
CA PHE A 16 33.42 -6.74 7.44
C PHE A 16 33.56 -7.61 8.69
N ASN A 17 34.26 -7.10 9.69
CA ASN A 17 34.59 -7.86 10.90
C ASN A 17 33.38 -8.10 11.84
N SER A 18 32.24 -7.44 11.58
CA SER A 18 30.99 -7.69 12.29
C SER A 18 29.77 -7.21 11.49
N VAL A 19 28.58 -7.62 11.94
CA VAL A 19 27.30 -7.16 11.39
C VAL A 19 27.13 -5.66 11.56
N GLU A 20 27.53 -5.11 12.69
CA GLU A 20 27.44 -3.69 13.01
C GLU A 20 28.36 -2.87 12.10
N ASN A 21 29.58 -3.35 11.84
CA ASN A 21 30.51 -2.68 10.94
C ASN A 21 29.97 -2.64 9.51
N ALA A 22 29.44 -3.77 9.02
CA ALA A 22 28.77 -3.82 7.71
C ALA A 22 27.56 -2.89 7.65
N ALA A 23 26.74 -2.88 8.70
CA ALA A 23 25.55 -2.05 8.83
C ALA A 23 25.87 -0.57 8.73
N ASN A 24 26.86 -0.11 9.49
CA ASN A 24 27.31 1.27 9.47
C ASN A 24 27.88 1.67 8.11
N ALA A 25 28.72 0.80 7.51
CA ALA A 25 29.33 1.08 6.21
C ALA A 25 28.31 1.13 5.06
N ILE A 26 27.27 0.30 5.12
CA ILE A 26 26.21 0.23 4.09
C ILE A 26 25.11 1.27 4.36
N GLY A 27 25.01 1.80 5.59
CA GLY A 27 23.96 2.73 6.01
C GLY A 27 22.60 2.05 6.20
N VAL A 28 22.58 0.89 6.86
CA VAL A 28 21.37 0.12 7.19
C VAL A 28 21.48 -0.42 8.62
N SER A 29 20.41 -0.96 9.20
CA SER A 29 20.48 -1.56 10.53
C SER A 29 21.08 -2.97 10.52
N SER A 30 21.79 -3.35 11.60
CA SER A 30 22.38 -4.69 11.75
C SER A 30 21.34 -5.81 11.67
N GLY A 31 20.16 -5.59 12.27
CA GLY A 31 19.03 -6.51 12.20
C GLY A 31 18.45 -6.66 10.78
N PHE A 32 18.51 -5.60 9.95
CA PHE A 32 18.14 -5.70 8.54
C PHE A 32 19.13 -6.56 7.76
N ILE A 33 20.44 -6.32 7.93
CA ILE A 33 21.48 -7.12 7.27
C ILE A 33 21.34 -8.61 7.60
N SER A 34 21.29 -8.96 8.88
CA SER A 34 21.22 -10.38 9.29
C SER A 34 20.00 -11.09 8.69
N ARG A 35 18.86 -10.40 8.61
CA ARG A 35 17.64 -10.93 8.01
C ARG A 35 17.78 -11.15 6.50
N GLN A 36 18.35 -10.20 5.77
CA GLN A 36 18.54 -10.30 4.32
C GLN A 36 19.54 -11.41 3.95
N ILE A 37 20.64 -11.53 4.70
CA ILE A 37 21.64 -12.60 4.52
C ILE A 37 21.00 -13.98 4.66
N LYS A 38 20.24 -14.19 5.76
CA LYS A 38 19.53 -15.46 6.01
C LYS A 38 18.51 -15.77 4.92
N ALA A 39 17.76 -14.74 4.50
CA ALA A 39 16.77 -14.82 3.44
C ALA A 39 17.38 -14.96 2.03
N GLY A 40 18.70 -14.79 1.87
CA GLY A 40 19.37 -14.85 0.57
C GLY A 40 18.96 -13.73 -0.38
N LYS A 41 18.68 -12.54 0.16
CA LYS A 41 18.19 -11.38 -0.59
C LYS A 41 19.27 -10.30 -0.69
N PRO A 42 19.28 -9.52 -1.78
CA PRO A 42 20.26 -8.46 -1.97
C PRO A 42 20.00 -7.27 -1.03
N ILE A 43 21.08 -6.65 -0.57
CA ILE A 43 21.12 -5.39 0.18
C ILE A 43 21.74 -4.35 -0.74
N LYS A 44 20.96 -3.35 -1.15
CA LYS A 44 21.39 -2.32 -2.12
C LYS A 44 22.01 -2.91 -3.41
N GLY A 45 21.47 -4.04 -3.88
CA GLY A 45 21.94 -4.71 -5.11
C GLY A 45 23.08 -5.72 -4.92
N PHE A 46 23.62 -5.87 -3.70
CA PHE A 46 24.72 -6.78 -3.39
C PHE A 46 24.29 -7.90 -2.46
N HIS A 47 24.87 -9.08 -2.62
CA HIS A 47 24.65 -10.24 -1.76
C HIS A 47 25.75 -10.34 -0.72
N TYR A 48 25.37 -10.74 0.49
CA TYR A 48 26.28 -10.86 1.61
C TYR A 48 26.09 -12.21 2.29
N TYR A 49 27.17 -12.80 2.78
CA TYR A 49 27.13 -14.07 3.50
C TYR A 49 28.09 -14.03 4.70
N TYR A 50 27.86 -14.91 5.67
CA TYR A 50 28.74 -15.05 6.83
C TYR A 50 29.93 -15.96 6.46
N ALA A 51 31.15 -15.46 6.66
CA ALA A 51 32.35 -16.26 6.46
C ALA A 51 32.33 -17.47 7.42
N GLY A 52 32.57 -18.66 6.89
CA GLY A 52 32.58 -19.91 7.64
C GLY A 52 31.23 -20.60 7.85
N GLU A 53 30.10 -19.99 7.42
CA GLU A 53 28.80 -20.67 7.44
C GLU A 53 28.47 -21.38 6.11
N MET A 54 28.97 -20.87 4.98
CA MET A 54 28.66 -21.39 3.65
C MET A 54 29.71 -20.93 2.64
N LEU A 55 30.07 -21.77 1.67
CA LEU A 55 30.96 -21.39 0.58
C LEU A 55 30.25 -20.41 -0.39
N PRO A 56 30.99 -19.50 -1.06
CA PRO A 56 30.40 -18.56 -2.02
C PRO A 56 29.54 -19.23 -3.09
N ASP A 57 29.98 -20.37 -3.61
CA ASP A 57 29.29 -21.07 -4.70
C ASP A 57 28.02 -21.78 -4.24
N GLU A 58 28.03 -22.34 -3.03
CA GLU A 58 26.82 -22.87 -2.38
C GLU A 58 25.80 -21.75 -2.15
N TYR A 59 26.26 -20.56 -1.75
CA TYR A 59 25.38 -19.40 -1.58
C TYR A 59 24.83 -18.89 -2.92
N ARG A 60 25.65 -18.84 -3.98
CA ARG A 60 25.21 -18.55 -5.36
C ARG A 60 24.15 -19.55 -5.82
N GLN A 61 24.35 -20.83 -5.54
CA GLN A 61 23.41 -21.88 -5.91
C GLN A 61 22.10 -21.75 -5.11
N LYS A 62 22.16 -21.38 -3.81
CA LYS A 62 20.99 -21.05 -3.00
C LYS A 62 20.21 -19.86 -3.56
N ILE A 63 20.88 -18.79 -3.99
CA ILE A 63 20.22 -17.63 -4.64
C ILE A 63 19.55 -18.07 -5.94
N ARG A 64 20.24 -18.86 -6.78
CA ARG A 64 19.71 -19.35 -8.06
C ARG A 64 18.51 -20.28 -7.86
N ASN A 65 18.54 -21.12 -6.84
CA ASN A 65 17.50 -22.10 -6.52
C ASN A 65 16.36 -21.52 -5.67
N GLN A 66 16.47 -20.26 -5.22
CA GLN A 66 15.33 -19.58 -4.59
C GLN A 66 14.21 -19.49 -5.62
N LYS A 67 13.17 -20.28 -5.41
CA LYS A 67 11.93 -20.20 -6.18
C LYS A 67 11.47 -18.74 -6.15
N LYS A 68 11.36 -18.11 -7.33
CA LYS A 68 10.58 -16.87 -7.46
C LYS A 68 9.24 -17.17 -6.81
N LYS A 69 8.82 -16.33 -5.85
CA LYS A 69 7.46 -16.44 -5.30
C LYS A 69 6.51 -16.57 -6.48
N PRO A 70 5.54 -17.51 -6.44
CA PRO A 70 4.59 -17.63 -7.53
C PRO A 70 4.01 -16.23 -7.77
N ASN A 71 4.16 -15.75 -9.00
CA ASN A 71 3.44 -14.57 -9.44
C ASN A 71 1.98 -14.93 -9.25
N TYR A 72 1.31 -14.40 -8.22
CA TYR A 72 -0.12 -14.62 -8.06
C TYR A 72 -0.74 -14.19 -9.38
N LYS A 73 -1.24 -15.16 -10.15
CA LYS A 73 -1.88 -14.91 -11.44
C LYS A 73 -2.81 -13.73 -11.23
N SER A 74 -2.67 -12.71 -12.07
CA SER A 74 -3.54 -11.54 -12.05
C SER A 74 -4.99 -12.03 -11.98
N ARG A 75 -5.64 -11.77 -10.85
CA ARG A 75 -7.02 -12.19 -10.62
C ARG A 75 -7.96 -11.17 -11.27
N PRO A 76 -8.96 -11.62 -12.04
CA PRO A 76 -9.91 -10.71 -12.64
C PRO A 76 -10.72 -9.99 -11.55
N VAL A 77 -11.06 -8.73 -11.81
CA VAL A 77 -11.82 -7.88 -10.91
C VAL A 77 -13.02 -7.36 -11.68
N ILE A 78 -14.21 -7.37 -11.08
CA ILE A 78 -15.44 -6.88 -11.71
C ILE A 78 -15.89 -5.63 -10.95
N CYS A 79 -16.24 -4.57 -11.70
CA CYS A 79 -16.93 -3.39 -11.20
C CYS A 79 -18.40 -3.75 -10.93
N LEU A 80 -18.87 -3.54 -9.71
CA LEU A 80 -20.25 -3.84 -9.34
C LEU A 80 -21.24 -2.94 -10.08
N GLU A 81 -20.92 -1.65 -10.23
CA GLU A 81 -21.80 -0.65 -10.81
C GLU A 81 -21.97 -0.77 -12.32
N THR A 82 -20.92 -1.17 -13.04
CA THR A 82 -20.92 -1.23 -14.52
C THR A 82 -20.92 -2.65 -15.06
N GLY A 83 -20.60 -3.65 -14.24
CA GLY A 83 -20.36 -5.02 -14.68
C GLY A 83 -19.04 -5.21 -15.44
N GLU A 84 -18.25 -4.15 -15.60
CA GLU A 84 -16.99 -4.20 -16.36
C GLU A 84 -15.97 -5.11 -15.68
N ARG A 85 -15.36 -6.00 -16.47
CA ARG A 85 -14.35 -6.95 -16.00
C ARG A 85 -12.96 -6.48 -16.38
N PHE A 86 -12.12 -6.31 -15.37
CA PHE A 86 -10.70 -6.00 -15.49
C PHE A 86 -9.85 -7.26 -15.30
N GLU A 87 -8.71 -7.32 -15.99
CA GLU A 87 -7.77 -8.44 -15.87
C GLU A 87 -7.08 -8.50 -14.51
N SER A 88 -6.96 -7.36 -13.81
CA SER A 88 -6.29 -7.29 -12.52
C SER A 88 -6.62 -6.02 -11.72
N ILE A 89 -6.37 -6.11 -10.40
CA ILE A 89 -6.28 -4.95 -9.51
C ILE A 89 -5.28 -3.90 -10.03
N SER A 90 -4.21 -4.32 -10.72
CA SER A 90 -3.22 -3.39 -11.27
C SER A 90 -3.81 -2.50 -12.36
N LEU A 91 -4.72 -3.04 -13.18
CA LEU A 91 -5.41 -2.28 -14.22
C LEU A 91 -6.37 -1.26 -13.61
N VAL A 92 -7.19 -1.70 -12.64
CA VAL A 92 -8.10 -0.83 -11.88
C VAL A 92 -7.35 0.31 -11.19
N SER A 93 -6.25 -0.01 -10.51
CA SER A 93 -5.37 0.95 -9.84
C SER A 93 -4.84 2.02 -10.80
N ARG A 94 -4.41 1.62 -12.00
CA ARG A 94 -3.93 2.55 -13.04
C ARG A 94 -5.05 3.42 -13.60
N MET A 95 -6.22 2.84 -13.86
CA MET A 95 -7.37 3.58 -14.41
C MET A 95 -7.91 4.62 -13.44
N LEU A 96 -7.97 4.28 -12.15
CA LEU A 96 -8.48 5.16 -11.10
C LEU A 96 -7.41 6.07 -10.49
N GLY A 97 -6.13 5.89 -10.84
CA GLY A 97 -5.04 6.68 -10.26
C GLY A 97 -4.82 6.47 -8.76
N ILE A 98 -5.15 5.28 -8.24
CA ILE A 98 -5.07 4.93 -6.81
C ILE A 98 -4.14 3.75 -6.57
N SER A 99 -3.66 3.58 -5.34
CA SER A 99 -2.78 2.45 -5.01
C SER A 99 -3.50 1.11 -5.13
N LYS A 100 -2.78 0.06 -5.56
CA LYS A 100 -3.29 -1.32 -5.59
C LYS A 100 -3.78 -1.78 -4.21
N SER A 101 -3.10 -1.33 -3.15
CA SER A 101 -3.48 -1.60 -1.77
C SER A 101 -4.85 -1.02 -1.43
N ASN A 102 -5.17 0.20 -1.89
CA ASN A 102 -6.48 0.80 -1.63
C ASN A 102 -7.60 0.00 -2.30
N VAL A 103 -7.42 -0.39 -3.57
CA VAL A 103 -8.38 -1.25 -4.30
C VAL A 103 -8.57 -2.57 -3.56
N PHE A 104 -7.48 -3.23 -3.17
CA PHE A 104 -7.53 -4.50 -2.43
C PHE A 104 -8.30 -4.38 -1.12
N HIS A 105 -8.02 -3.37 -0.30
CA HIS A 105 -8.71 -3.19 0.98
C HIS A 105 -10.18 -2.84 0.80
N ALA A 106 -10.52 -2.09 -0.25
CA ALA A 106 -11.91 -1.77 -0.57
C ALA A 106 -12.70 -3.02 -0.94
N MET A 107 -12.17 -3.85 -1.85
CA MET A 107 -12.75 -5.14 -2.22
C MET A 107 -12.91 -6.05 -1.00
N LYS A 108 -11.87 -6.16 -0.16
CA LYS A 108 -11.87 -7.03 1.01
C LYS A 108 -12.91 -6.62 2.06
N ASN A 109 -13.16 -5.32 2.22
CA ASN A 109 -14.01 -4.77 3.27
C ASN A 109 -15.39 -4.33 2.76
N GLY A 110 -15.71 -4.59 1.50
CA GLY A 110 -16.93 -4.14 0.83
C GLY A 110 -17.07 -2.63 0.71
N SER A 111 -15.99 -1.86 0.84
CA SER A 111 -16.04 -0.40 0.75
C SER A 111 -15.97 0.08 -0.70
N ALA A 112 -16.59 1.21 -1.01
CA ALA A 112 -16.43 1.88 -2.31
C ALA A 112 -15.12 2.67 -2.38
N VAL A 113 -14.48 2.71 -3.56
CA VAL A 113 -13.42 3.66 -3.90
C VAL A 113 -13.90 4.55 -5.02
N HIS A 114 -13.79 5.87 -4.85
CA HIS A 114 -14.42 6.84 -5.76
C HIS A 114 -15.92 6.57 -5.98
N GLY A 115 -16.60 5.98 -4.99
CA GLY A 115 -18.00 5.60 -5.12
C GLY A 115 -18.25 4.40 -6.03
N ILE A 116 -17.24 3.57 -6.29
CA ILE A 116 -17.32 2.35 -7.12
C ILE A 116 -16.89 1.15 -6.27
N HIS A 117 -17.63 0.04 -6.35
CA HIS A 117 -17.30 -1.22 -5.69
C HIS A 117 -16.70 -2.20 -6.67
N PHE A 118 -15.82 -3.06 -6.14
CA PHE A 118 -15.16 -4.09 -6.89
C PHE A 118 -15.24 -5.42 -6.14
N TYR A 119 -15.30 -6.52 -6.88
CA TYR A 119 -15.19 -7.88 -6.36
C TYR A 119 -14.38 -8.75 -7.32
N TYR A 120 -13.88 -9.89 -6.85
CA TYR A 120 -13.12 -10.79 -7.71
C TYR A 120 -14.05 -11.52 -8.69
N GLY A 121 -13.67 -11.56 -9.97
CA GLY A 121 -14.45 -12.24 -11.00
C GLY A 121 -14.18 -13.74 -11.13
N ASP A 122 -13.27 -14.28 -10.33
CA ASP A 122 -13.00 -15.71 -10.18
C ASP A 122 -13.68 -16.31 -8.93
N GLU A 123 -14.40 -15.49 -8.17
CA GLU A 123 -15.22 -15.88 -7.02
C GLU A 123 -16.71 -15.54 -7.30
N PRO A 124 -17.67 -16.23 -6.66
CA PRO A 124 -19.06 -15.81 -6.71
C PRO A 124 -19.22 -14.37 -6.25
N LYS A 125 -20.14 -13.62 -6.89
CA LYS A 125 -20.48 -12.27 -6.46
C LYS A 125 -20.88 -12.30 -4.97
N PRO A 126 -20.26 -11.48 -4.10
CA PRO A 126 -20.70 -11.35 -2.71
C PRO A 126 -22.17 -10.94 -2.61
N VAL A 127 -22.82 -11.33 -1.51
CA VAL A 127 -24.18 -10.89 -1.20
C VAL A 127 -24.23 -9.37 -1.08
N ASP A 128 -25.35 -8.76 -1.44
CA ASP A 128 -25.45 -7.29 -1.52
C ASP A 128 -25.18 -6.60 -0.16
N SER A 129 -25.47 -7.26 0.97
CA SER A 129 -25.18 -6.76 2.33
C SER A 129 -23.68 -6.67 2.66
N PHE A 130 -22.81 -7.32 1.87
CA PHE A 130 -21.36 -7.18 1.99
C PHE A 130 -20.91 -5.77 1.57
N PHE A 131 -21.56 -5.18 0.57
CA PHE A 131 -21.19 -3.88 0.03
C PHE A 131 -21.72 -2.76 0.92
N LYS A 132 -20.80 -1.99 1.49
CA LYS A 132 -21.13 -0.87 2.35
C LYS A 132 -21.76 0.25 1.52
N PRO A 133 -22.78 0.94 2.06
CA PRO A 133 -23.36 2.07 1.37
C PRO A 133 -22.29 3.13 1.08
N LYS A 134 -22.41 3.76 -0.09
CA LYS A 134 -21.54 4.87 -0.48
C LYS A 134 -21.76 5.99 0.55
N ARG A 135 -20.72 6.32 1.32
CA ARG A 135 -20.81 7.41 2.31
C ARG A 135 -20.93 8.74 1.56
N ARG A 136 -22.16 9.24 1.45
CA ARG A 136 -22.44 10.65 1.19
C ARG A 136 -22.77 11.25 2.54
N ARG A 137 -21.81 11.95 3.14
CA ARG A 137 -22.08 12.71 4.36
C ARG A 137 -22.58 14.07 3.93
N LYS A 138 -23.77 14.44 4.40
CA LYS A 138 -24.27 15.80 4.18
C LYS A 138 -23.40 16.77 4.97
N VAL A 139 -23.24 17.98 4.44
CA VAL A 139 -22.48 19.04 5.12
C VAL A 139 -23.34 20.28 5.23
N ARG A 140 -23.30 20.94 6.38
CA ARG A 140 -24.00 22.20 6.63
C ARG A 140 -22.97 23.31 6.75
N CYS A 141 -23.25 24.46 6.12
CA CYS A 141 -22.56 25.70 6.43
C CYS A 141 -23.27 26.35 7.62
N THR A 142 -22.56 26.57 8.74
CA THR A 142 -23.20 26.99 9.99
C THR A 142 -23.69 28.43 9.94
N GLU A 143 -23.03 29.31 9.16
CA GLU A 143 -23.42 30.72 9.03
C GLU A 143 -24.68 30.89 8.18
N THR A 144 -24.83 30.06 7.14
CA THR A 144 -25.96 30.18 6.20
C THR A 144 -27.09 29.22 6.52
N GLY A 145 -26.85 28.19 7.35
CA GLY A 145 -27.79 27.11 7.63
C GLY A 145 -28.03 26.16 6.45
N VAL A 146 -27.43 26.39 5.28
CA VAL A 146 -27.65 25.59 4.08
C VAL A 146 -27.00 24.21 4.25
N VAL A 147 -27.81 23.16 4.07
CA VAL A 147 -27.36 21.77 4.05
C VAL A 147 -27.17 21.33 2.60
N TYR A 148 -25.98 20.80 2.32
CA TYR A 148 -25.59 20.26 1.02
C TYR A 148 -25.54 18.73 1.09
N GLU A 149 -25.86 18.09 -0.03
CA GLU A 149 -25.97 16.62 -0.09
C GLU A 149 -24.61 15.91 0.00
N SER A 150 -23.51 16.65 -0.20
CA SER A 150 -22.14 16.18 0.02
C SER A 150 -21.14 17.35 0.04
N ILE A 151 -19.91 17.07 0.51
CA ILE A 151 -18.76 17.98 0.35
C ILE A 151 -18.58 18.44 -1.11
N LYS A 152 -18.81 17.56 -2.08
CA LYS A 152 -18.66 17.90 -3.51
C LYS A 152 -19.75 18.88 -3.97
N ASP A 153 -21.00 18.64 -3.58
CA ASP A 153 -22.13 19.53 -3.88
C ASP A 153 -21.89 20.91 -3.26
N ALA A 154 -21.43 20.96 -2.01
CA ALA A 154 -21.03 22.19 -1.34
C ALA A 154 -19.92 22.93 -2.09
N ALA A 155 -18.86 22.22 -2.48
CA ALA A 155 -17.75 22.79 -3.25
C ALA A 155 -18.18 23.35 -4.61
N GLU A 156 -19.05 22.65 -5.33
CA GLU A 156 -19.54 23.08 -6.64
C GLU A 156 -20.38 24.36 -6.56
N ARG A 157 -21.22 24.49 -5.52
CA ARG A 157 -22.08 25.65 -5.31
C ARG A 157 -21.35 26.85 -4.72
N THR A 158 -20.45 26.62 -3.77
CA THR A 158 -19.71 27.69 -3.07
C THR A 158 -18.39 28.07 -3.73
N LYS A 159 -17.92 27.28 -4.69
CA LYS A 159 -16.59 27.39 -5.31
C LYS A 159 -15.42 27.26 -4.33
N ILE A 160 -15.68 26.72 -3.13
CA ILE A 160 -14.65 26.41 -2.12
C ILE A 160 -14.13 25.00 -2.39
N SER A 161 -12.83 24.77 -2.13
CA SER A 161 -12.24 23.46 -2.37
C SER A 161 -12.91 22.34 -1.54
N PRO A 162 -13.17 21.15 -2.12
CA PRO A 162 -13.74 20.01 -1.39
C PRO A 162 -12.92 19.62 -0.15
N ASN A 163 -11.59 19.66 -0.27
CA ASN A 163 -10.69 19.35 0.85
C ASN A 163 -10.83 20.36 1.97
N GLY A 164 -10.95 21.66 1.66
CA GLY A 164 -11.19 22.69 2.66
C GLY A 164 -12.49 22.45 3.42
N ILE A 165 -13.58 22.18 2.72
CA ILE A 165 -14.90 21.88 3.33
C ILE A 165 -14.82 20.60 4.19
N GLY A 166 -14.19 19.53 3.70
CA GLY A 166 -14.07 18.27 4.43
C GLY A 166 -13.17 18.36 5.68
N SER A 167 -12.16 19.23 5.65
CA SER A 167 -11.29 19.53 6.78
C SER A 167 -11.87 20.58 7.73
N ALA A 168 -12.91 21.32 7.33
CA ALA A 168 -13.49 22.38 8.15
C ALA A 168 -14.27 21.88 9.38
N ALA A 169 -14.46 20.57 9.55
CA ALA A 169 -14.76 19.99 10.87
C ALA A 169 -13.65 20.30 11.93
N SER A 170 -12.49 20.81 11.50
CA SER A 170 -11.38 21.27 12.34
C SER A 170 -11.02 22.76 12.18
N GLY A 171 -11.76 23.55 11.37
CA GLY A 171 -11.45 24.96 11.07
C GLY A 171 -12.40 25.62 10.05
N MET A 172 -12.04 26.78 9.49
CA MET A 172 -12.86 27.48 8.47
C MET A 172 -12.39 27.19 7.04
N ALA A 173 -13.33 27.17 6.08
CA ALA A 173 -13.03 27.10 4.65
C ALA A 173 -13.85 28.12 3.86
N GLY A 174 -13.16 28.95 3.06
CA GLY A 174 -13.78 30.02 2.28
C GLY A 174 -14.49 31.09 3.13
N GLY A 175 -14.07 31.26 4.38
CA GLY A 175 -14.71 32.18 5.33
C GLY A 175 -15.96 31.63 6.04
N TYR A 176 -16.27 30.34 5.85
CA TYR A 176 -17.41 29.66 6.47
C TYR A 176 -16.96 28.49 7.33
N HIS A 177 -17.72 28.18 8.37
CA HIS A 177 -17.61 26.97 9.17
C HIS A 177 -18.51 25.87 8.60
N TRP A 178 -18.01 24.66 8.65
CA TRP A 178 -18.67 23.50 8.06
C TRP A 178 -18.76 22.37 9.08
N GLU A 179 -19.95 21.78 9.18
CA GLU A 179 -20.21 20.61 10.02
C GLU A 179 -20.85 19.50 9.19
N TYR A 180 -20.69 18.26 9.63
CA TYR A 180 -21.44 17.14 9.06
C TYR A 180 -22.87 17.20 9.58
N ALA A 181 -23.86 17.20 8.70
CA ALA A 181 -25.27 17.32 9.09
C ALA A 181 -25.87 16.01 9.63
N ASP A 182 -25.09 14.93 9.64
CA ASP A 182 -25.47 13.58 10.09
C ASP A 182 -24.79 13.16 11.42
N ASP A 183 -24.08 14.08 12.11
CA ASP A 183 -23.50 13.86 13.45
C ASP A 183 -24.39 14.48 14.56
#